data_AF-A0A2V6APV5-F1
#
_entry.id   AF-A0A2V6APV5-F1
#
_cell.length_a   1.000
_cell.length_b   1.000
_cell.length_c   1.000
_cell.angle_alpha   90.00
_cell.angle_beta   90.00
_cell.angle_gamma   90.00
#
_symmetry.space_group_name_H-M   'P 1'
#
loop_
_entity.id
_entity.type
_entity.pdbx_description
1 polymer ?
#
loop_
_entity_poly.entity_id
_entity_poly.type
_entity_poly.pdbx_seq_one_letter_code
_entity_poly.pdbx_strand_id
1 'polypeptide(L)'
;MKTNPASLTARVTIGALFLIVGVALVVLALSATGLRSATPTAGTLNSTGPTVTWAGTAAGGGSLDESTCVEGVNCDTYILTLSGTPTDWTGLKARIVISSPDPTGLTDYDLYVHKGTNSGPIVPNGTSANSGTPPEVVDLDPNDPNTGTGQFSVHVVYFSASAGFQYSGSASAI
;
A
#
# COMPACT_ATOMS: atom_id res chain seq x y z
N MET A 1 -15.89 -48.39 41.24
CA MET A 1 -15.60 -47.88 39.88
C MET A 1 -14.20 -47.29 39.90
N LYS A 2 -13.24 -47.91 39.18
CA LYS A 2 -11.83 -47.48 39.15
C LYS A 2 -11.66 -46.59 37.90
N THR A 3 -11.61 -45.28 38.08
CA THR A 3 -11.32 -44.35 36.98
C THR A 3 -9.87 -44.52 36.56
N ASN A 4 -9.65 -44.97 35.32
CA ASN A 4 -8.30 -45.21 34.78
C ASN A 4 -7.55 -43.87 34.68
N PRO A 5 -6.37 -43.71 35.30
CA PRO A 5 -5.60 -42.46 35.31
C PRO A 5 -5.11 -42.02 33.91
N ALA A 6 -5.06 -42.96 32.96
CA ALA A 6 -4.79 -42.67 31.54
C ALA A 6 -5.85 -41.75 30.89
N SER A 7 -7.10 -41.77 31.38
CA SER A 7 -8.22 -41.00 30.84
C SER A 7 -8.12 -39.51 31.15
N LEU A 8 -7.65 -39.15 32.35
CA LEU A 8 -7.48 -37.75 32.76
C LEU A 8 -6.32 -37.10 32.01
N THR A 9 -5.20 -37.80 31.89
CA THR A 9 -4.01 -37.30 31.18
C THR A 9 -4.33 -37.07 29.70
N ALA A 10 -4.98 -38.02 29.01
CA ALA A 10 -5.37 -37.87 27.61
C ALA A 10 -6.34 -36.68 27.39
N ARG A 11 -7.30 -36.46 28.30
CA ARG A 11 -8.25 -35.33 28.22
C ARG A 11 -7.56 -33.98 28.45
N VAL A 12 -6.60 -33.91 29.37
CA VAL A 12 -5.80 -32.71 29.63
C VAL A 12 -4.89 -32.40 28.43
N THR A 13 -4.26 -33.41 27.83
CA THR A 13 -3.41 -33.23 26.63
C THR A 13 -4.22 -32.74 25.42
N ILE A 14 -5.42 -33.28 25.20
CA ILE A 14 -6.32 -32.83 24.13
C ILE A 14 -6.79 -31.39 24.34
N GLY A 15 -7.18 -31.03 25.58
CA GLY A 15 -7.58 -29.66 25.91
C GLY A 15 -6.46 -28.63 25.76
N ALA A 16 -5.23 -28.97 26.18
CA ALA A 16 -4.05 -28.13 25.99
C ALA A 16 -3.73 -27.94 24.51
N LEU A 17 -3.86 -28.99 23.68
CA LEU A 17 -3.64 -28.89 22.24
C LEU A 17 -4.64 -27.94 21.56
N PHE A 18 -5.93 -28.03 21.89
CA PHE A 18 -6.95 -27.11 21.35
C PHE A 18 -6.72 -25.66 21.78
N LEU A 19 -6.30 -25.43 23.03
CA LEU A 19 -5.95 -24.09 23.51
C LEU A 19 -4.76 -23.51 22.75
N ILE A 20 -3.68 -24.28 22.57
CA ILE A 20 -2.47 -23.84 21.85
C ILE A 20 -2.78 -23.53 20.39
N VAL A 21 -3.55 -24.39 19.71
CA VAL A 21 -3.98 -24.14 18.32
C VAL A 21 -4.87 -22.90 18.24
N GLY A 22 -5.81 -22.73 19.18
CA GLY A 22 -6.65 -21.54 19.25
C GLY A 22 -5.86 -20.25 19.42
N VAL A 23 -4.90 -20.24 20.36
CA VAL A 23 -4.00 -19.09 20.58
C VAL A 23 -3.14 -18.82 19.34
N ALA A 24 -2.57 -19.86 18.72
CA ALA A 24 -1.77 -19.71 17.50
C ALA A 24 -2.59 -19.13 16.33
N LEU A 25 -3.84 -19.57 16.15
CA LEU A 25 -4.74 -19.04 15.12
C LEU A 25 -5.13 -17.58 15.39
N VAL A 26 -5.37 -17.23 16.65
CA VAL A 26 -5.64 -15.84 17.06
C VAL A 26 -4.41 -14.97 16.78
N VAL A 27 -3.22 -15.37 17.22
CA VAL A 27 -1.98 -14.64 16.94
C VAL A 27 -1.75 -14.51 15.43
N LEU A 28 -1.98 -15.57 14.65
CA LEU A 28 -1.86 -15.55 13.20
C LEU A 28 -2.84 -14.56 12.54
N ALA A 29 -4.10 -14.58 12.97
CA ALA A 29 -5.13 -13.66 12.48
C ALA A 29 -4.80 -12.20 12.83
N LEU A 30 -4.31 -11.92 14.04
CA LEU A 30 -3.87 -10.59 14.44
C LEU A 30 -2.61 -10.16 13.66
N SER A 31 -1.66 -11.05 13.38
CA SER A 31 -0.49 -10.72 12.56
C SER A 31 -0.84 -10.46 11.08
N ALA A 32 -1.89 -11.10 10.56
CA ALA A 32 -2.38 -10.85 9.19
C ALA A 32 -3.05 -9.47 9.04
N THR A 33 -3.49 -8.84 10.14
CA THR A 33 -3.99 -7.46 10.11
C THR A 33 -2.89 -6.40 10.06
N GLY A 34 -1.63 -6.81 10.19
CA GLY A 34 -0.45 -5.93 10.24
C GLY A 34 0.16 -5.55 8.89
N LEU A 35 -0.38 -6.02 7.77
CA LEU A 35 -0.02 -5.52 6.43
C LEU A 35 -1.28 -4.95 5.77
N ARG A 36 -1.75 -3.79 6.22
CA ARG A 36 -2.63 -2.98 5.39
C ARG A 36 -1.76 -2.21 4.41
N SER A 37 -1.78 -2.70 3.19
CA SER A 37 -1.24 -2.08 2.00
C SER A 37 -2.44 -1.84 1.07
N ALA A 38 -2.27 -0.97 0.07
CA ALA A 38 -3.30 -0.62 -0.89
C ALA A 38 -3.98 -1.86 -1.46
N THR A 39 -5.23 -1.76 -1.90
CA THR A 39 -5.94 -2.90 -2.48
C THR A 39 -6.29 -2.66 -3.94
N PRO A 40 -5.81 -3.50 -4.89
CA PRO A 40 -4.80 -4.55 -4.70
C PRO A 40 -3.44 -3.96 -4.28
N THR A 41 -2.55 -4.77 -3.69
CA THR A 41 -1.25 -4.30 -3.17
C THR A 41 -0.22 -4.02 -4.26
N ALA A 42 -0.47 -4.52 -5.47
CA ALA A 42 0.44 -4.35 -6.59
C ALA A 42 -0.27 -4.40 -7.93
N GLY A 43 0.41 -3.91 -8.96
CA GLY A 43 0.01 -4.08 -10.35
C GLY A 43 1.15 -3.76 -11.32
N THR A 44 0.95 -4.14 -12.57
CA THR A 44 1.92 -3.92 -13.64
C THR A 44 1.28 -3.05 -14.70
N LEU A 45 1.92 -1.91 -14.98
CA LEU A 45 1.55 -1.03 -16.09
C LEU A 45 2.47 -1.32 -17.28
N ASN A 46 1.87 -1.34 -18.47
CA ASN A 46 2.56 -1.46 -19.75
C ASN A 46 2.31 -0.17 -20.55
N SER A 47 3.25 0.22 -21.42
CA SER A 47 3.15 1.43 -22.24
C SER A 47 1.93 1.46 -23.18
N THR A 48 1.34 0.29 -23.45
CA THR A 48 0.12 0.11 -24.26
C THR A 48 -1.01 -0.59 -23.50
N GLY A 49 -0.81 -0.84 -22.21
CA GLY A 49 -1.74 -1.57 -21.36
C GLY A 49 -2.89 -0.70 -20.84
N PRO A 50 -3.92 -1.32 -20.24
CA PRO A 50 -4.97 -0.57 -19.57
C PRO A 50 -4.42 0.15 -18.34
N THR A 51 -5.15 1.19 -17.92
CA THR A 51 -4.95 1.83 -16.61
C THR A 51 -5.06 0.78 -15.50
N VAL A 52 -4.12 0.81 -14.55
CA VAL A 52 -4.21 0.02 -13.31
C VAL A 52 -4.78 0.91 -12.20
N THR A 53 -5.57 0.33 -11.31
CA THR A 53 -6.26 1.07 -10.25
C THR A 53 -6.15 0.35 -8.90
N TRP A 54 -6.08 1.11 -7.82
CA TRP A 54 -6.09 0.61 -6.44
C TRP A 54 -6.84 1.58 -5.52
N ALA A 55 -7.12 1.12 -4.30
CA ALA A 55 -7.74 1.90 -3.25
C ALA A 55 -6.86 1.94 -2.00
N GLY A 56 -6.86 3.08 -1.31
CA GLY A 56 -6.28 3.20 0.02
C GLY A 56 -7.05 2.38 1.05
N THR A 57 -6.35 1.91 2.07
CA THR A 57 -6.89 1.02 3.10
C THR A 57 -6.51 1.40 4.53
N ALA A 58 -5.60 2.38 4.69
CA ALA A 58 -5.13 2.81 6.00
C ALA A 58 -6.25 3.51 6.79
N ALA A 59 -6.14 3.49 8.11
CA ALA A 59 -7.18 3.97 9.02
C ALA A 59 -7.46 5.49 8.91
N GLY A 60 -6.50 6.27 8.43
CA GLY A 60 -6.56 7.73 8.38
C GLY A 60 -5.70 8.38 9.48
N GLY A 61 -5.96 9.65 9.75
CA GLY A 61 -5.14 10.48 10.64
C GLY A 61 -4.32 11.49 9.86
N GLY A 62 -3.20 11.90 10.44
CA GLY A 62 -2.28 12.88 9.86
C GLY A 62 -0.83 12.46 10.03
N SER A 63 -0.01 12.81 9.06
CA SER A 63 1.45 12.69 9.08
C SER A 63 2.04 13.84 8.29
N LEU A 64 3.14 14.43 8.77
CA LEU A 64 3.75 15.58 8.07
C LEU A 64 4.44 15.16 6.78
N ASP A 65 4.99 13.94 6.77
CA ASP A 65 5.71 13.35 5.66
C ASP A 65 5.86 11.83 5.90
N GLU A 66 6.67 11.16 5.08
CA GLU A 66 6.97 9.74 5.21
C GLU A 66 7.70 9.36 6.51
N SER A 67 8.45 10.30 7.12
CA SER A 67 9.27 10.03 8.31
C SER A 67 8.46 9.88 9.58
N THR A 68 7.26 10.46 9.62
CA THR A 68 6.33 10.38 10.75
C THR A 68 5.17 9.43 10.53
N CYS A 69 5.07 8.82 9.34
CA CYS A 69 3.96 7.95 8.99
C CYS A 69 4.19 6.52 9.49
N VAL A 70 3.09 5.79 9.67
CA VAL A 70 3.05 4.38 10.06
C VAL A 70 2.17 3.64 9.06
N GLU A 71 2.78 2.70 8.33
CA GLU A 71 2.12 1.91 7.28
C GLU A 71 0.84 1.25 7.82
N GLY A 72 -0.25 1.39 7.06
CA GLY A 72 -1.57 0.88 7.41
C GLY A 72 -2.34 1.71 8.45
N VAL A 73 -1.71 2.74 9.03
CA VAL A 73 -2.34 3.69 9.97
C VAL A 73 -2.64 4.99 9.24
N ASN A 74 -1.60 5.77 8.92
CA ASN A 74 -1.67 7.09 8.27
C ASN A 74 -0.74 7.18 7.04
N CYS A 75 -0.33 6.03 6.50
CA CYS A 75 0.22 5.90 5.17
C CYS A 75 -0.09 4.52 4.59
N ASP A 76 -0.06 4.43 3.27
CA ASP A 76 -0.37 3.21 2.54
C ASP A 76 0.52 3.09 1.29
N THR A 77 1.01 1.89 1.01
CA THR A 77 1.92 1.61 -0.10
C THR A 77 1.26 0.74 -1.17
N TYR A 78 1.38 1.14 -2.44
CA TYR A 78 1.08 0.32 -3.62
C TYR A 78 2.36 0.01 -4.41
N ILE A 79 2.53 -1.25 -4.84
CA ILE A 79 3.69 -1.63 -5.66
C ILE A 79 3.33 -1.56 -7.15
N LEU A 80 3.89 -0.57 -7.84
CA LEU A 80 3.74 -0.40 -9.28
C LEU A 80 4.96 -0.98 -10.01
N THR A 81 4.73 -1.88 -10.97
CA THR A 81 5.78 -2.31 -11.90
C THR A 81 5.54 -1.70 -13.27
N LEU A 82 6.48 -0.90 -13.77
CA LEU A 82 6.50 -0.50 -15.17
C LEU A 82 7.18 -1.61 -15.97
N SER A 83 6.40 -2.32 -16.79
CA SER A 83 6.92 -3.41 -17.64
C SER A 83 7.64 -2.89 -18.87
N GLY A 84 8.42 -3.78 -19.50
CA GLY A 84 9.21 -3.48 -20.69
C GLY A 84 10.50 -2.73 -20.39
N THR A 85 11.03 -2.10 -21.42
CA THR A 85 12.28 -1.34 -21.45
C THR A 85 11.98 0.14 -21.65
N PRO A 86 12.90 1.06 -21.30
CA PRO A 86 12.74 2.49 -21.57
C PRO A 86 12.30 2.81 -23.01
N THR A 87 12.84 2.08 -24.00
CA THR A 87 12.48 2.26 -25.41
C THR A 87 11.00 1.97 -25.73
N ASP A 88 10.34 1.08 -24.99
CA ASP A 88 8.90 0.80 -25.14
C ASP A 88 8.02 1.97 -24.70
N TRP A 89 8.61 2.94 -23.99
CA TRP A 89 7.97 4.14 -23.44
C TRP A 89 8.42 5.42 -24.17
N THR A 90 8.98 5.30 -25.38
CA THR A 90 9.44 6.47 -26.14
C THR A 90 8.28 7.45 -26.38
N GLY A 91 8.42 8.69 -25.92
CA GLY A 91 7.40 9.72 -26.06
C GLY A 91 6.21 9.59 -25.10
N LEU A 92 6.26 8.62 -24.18
CA LEU A 92 5.22 8.38 -23.18
C LEU A 92 5.75 8.62 -21.77
N LYS A 93 4.82 8.86 -20.84
CA LYS A 93 5.09 8.85 -19.39
C LYS A 93 4.18 7.88 -18.67
N ALA A 94 4.61 7.41 -17.50
CA ALA A 94 3.71 6.74 -16.57
C ALA A 94 3.16 7.77 -15.59
N ARG A 95 1.88 8.14 -15.77
CA ARG A 95 1.17 9.05 -14.88
C ARG A 95 0.55 8.27 -13.74
N ILE A 96 0.80 8.70 -12.51
CA ILE A 96 0.11 8.23 -11.31
C ILE A 96 -0.78 9.35 -10.79
N VAL A 97 -2.02 9.01 -10.44
CA VAL A 97 -3.00 9.94 -9.86
C VAL A 97 -3.57 9.34 -8.58
N ILE A 98 -3.56 10.13 -7.50
CA ILE A 98 -4.25 9.83 -6.24
C ILE A 98 -5.37 10.83 -6.08
N SER A 99 -6.62 10.37 -5.97
CA SER A 99 -7.81 11.21 -5.85
C SER A 99 -8.57 10.90 -4.57
N SER A 100 -9.25 11.89 -3.99
CA SER A 100 -10.16 11.69 -2.85
C SER A 100 -11.59 12.09 -3.21
N PRO A 101 -12.62 11.33 -2.80
CA PRO A 101 -14.02 11.71 -3.02
C PRO A 101 -14.55 12.70 -1.97
N ASP A 102 -13.69 13.25 -1.08
CA ASP A 102 -14.10 14.17 -0.02
C ASP A 102 -14.66 15.50 -0.58
N PRO A 103 -15.95 15.80 -0.38
CA PRO A 103 -16.55 17.04 -0.86
C PRO A 103 -16.19 18.27 0.01
N THR A 104 -15.58 18.06 1.18
CA THR A 104 -15.33 19.14 2.16
C THR A 104 -14.05 19.92 1.90
N GLY A 105 -13.11 19.37 1.11
CA GLY A 105 -11.83 20.01 0.87
C GLY A 105 -10.79 19.78 1.98
N LEU A 106 -11.09 18.96 2.99
CA LEU A 106 -10.26 18.80 4.21
C LEU A 106 -9.35 17.58 4.18
N THR A 107 -9.69 16.60 3.35
CA THR A 107 -8.84 15.45 3.10
C THR A 107 -7.68 15.86 2.21
N ASP A 108 -6.47 15.51 2.63
CA ASP A 108 -5.21 15.88 2.02
C ASP A 108 -4.25 14.67 2.10
N TYR A 109 -3.68 14.32 0.95
CA TYR A 109 -2.79 13.18 0.79
C TYR A 109 -1.53 13.66 0.09
N ASP A 110 -0.38 13.23 0.57
CA ASP A 110 0.89 13.43 -0.13
C ASP A 110 1.30 12.14 -0.82
N LEU A 111 1.92 12.27 -1.99
CA LEU A 111 2.38 11.17 -2.83
C LEU A 111 3.90 11.21 -2.95
N TYR A 112 4.53 10.09 -2.62
CA TYR A 112 5.96 9.84 -2.78
C TYR A 112 6.18 8.55 -3.57
N VAL A 113 6.98 8.63 -4.63
CA VAL A 113 7.28 7.49 -5.51
C VAL A 113 8.76 7.17 -5.46
N HIS A 114 9.07 5.98 -4.95
CA HIS A 114 10.44 5.51 -4.80
C HIS A 114 10.77 4.45 -5.83
N LYS A 115 12.04 4.40 -6.23
CA LYS A 115 12.55 3.27 -6.98
C LYS A 115 12.65 2.04 -6.07
N GLY A 116 12.00 0.95 -6.45
CA GLY A 116 12.01 -0.30 -5.69
C GLY A 116 11.05 -0.30 -4.50
N THR A 117 11.51 0.17 -3.34
CA THR A 117 10.79 0.14 -2.05
C THR A 117 10.78 1.53 -1.39
N ASN A 118 10.04 1.73 -0.30
CA ASN A 118 9.97 3.01 0.43
C ASN A 118 11.32 3.47 1.00
N SER A 119 12.31 2.58 1.11
CA SER A 119 13.68 2.94 1.52
C SER A 119 14.58 3.29 0.33
N GLY A 120 14.10 3.14 -0.91
CA GLY A 120 14.79 3.53 -2.13
C GLY A 120 14.78 5.04 -2.33
N PRO A 121 15.54 5.55 -3.31
CA PRO A 121 15.49 6.96 -3.64
C PRO A 121 14.13 7.33 -4.26
N ILE A 122 13.63 8.52 -3.91
CA ILE A 122 12.53 9.15 -4.66
C ILE A 122 13.02 9.41 -6.09
N VAL A 123 12.20 9.05 -7.07
CA VAL A 123 12.54 9.25 -8.49
C VAL A 123 12.30 10.71 -8.91
N PRO A 124 12.97 11.20 -9.98
CA PRO A 124 12.69 12.54 -10.50
C PRO A 124 11.19 12.78 -10.71
N ASN A 125 10.69 13.91 -10.19
CA ASN A 125 9.25 14.27 -10.19
C ASN A 125 8.33 13.27 -9.48
N GLY A 126 8.88 12.40 -8.63
CA GLY A 126 8.14 11.39 -7.88
C GLY A 126 7.44 11.90 -6.62
N THR A 127 7.33 13.21 -6.42
CA THR A 127 6.64 13.80 -5.26
C THR A 127 5.53 14.73 -5.72
N SER A 128 4.36 14.59 -5.10
CA SER A 128 3.25 15.54 -5.22
C SER A 128 2.67 15.72 -3.81
N ALA A 129 2.62 16.96 -3.36
CA ALA A 129 2.10 17.35 -2.05
C ALA A 129 1.31 18.65 -2.26
N ASN A 130 0.14 18.52 -2.89
CA ASN A 130 -0.70 19.66 -3.20
C ASN A 130 -1.37 20.18 -1.93
N SER A 131 -1.69 21.47 -1.88
CA SER A 131 -2.43 22.00 -0.73
C SER A 131 -3.92 21.73 -0.90
N GLY A 132 -4.52 20.96 0.00
CA GLY A 132 -5.97 20.69 0.01
C GLY A 132 -6.34 19.39 -0.70
N THR A 133 -7.61 19.24 -1.08
CA THR A 133 -8.08 17.94 -1.59
C THR A 133 -7.45 17.56 -2.93
N PRO A 134 -6.91 16.32 -3.06
CA PRO A 134 -6.30 15.82 -4.29
C PRO A 134 -7.16 16.05 -5.54
N PRO A 135 -6.54 16.06 -6.74
CA PRO A 135 -5.58 15.02 -7.09
C PRO A 135 -4.11 15.37 -6.82
N GLU A 136 -3.38 14.39 -6.30
CA GLU A 136 -1.92 14.32 -6.43
C GLU A 136 -1.58 13.70 -7.78
N VAL A 137 -0.63 14.29 -8.50
CA VAL A 137 -0.26 13.83 -9.85
C VAL A 137 1.24 13.83 -9.99
N VAL A 138 1.80 12.67 -10.34
CA VAL A 138 3.22 12.52 -10.71
C VAL A 138 3.33 11.85 -12.07
N ASP A 139 4.27 12.35 -12.87
CA ASP A 139 4.57 11.83 -14.20
C ASP A 139 5.99 11.28 -14.22
N LEU A 140 6.11 9.96 -14.16
CA LEU A 140 7.40 9.27 -14.25
C LEU A 140 7.81 9.20 -15.72
N ASP A 141 9.05 9.56 -16.03
CA ASP A 141 9.65 9.37 -17.36
C ASP A 141 10.51 8.10 -17.36
N PRO A 142 10.06 6.98 -17.97
CA PRO A 142 10.85 5.75 -17.99
C PRO A 142 12.12 5.84 -18.84
N ASN A 143 12.29 6.91 -19.65
CA ASN A 143 13.51 7.17 -20.41
C ASN A 143 14.57 7.94 -19.60
N ASP A 144 14.21 8.52 -18.44
CA ASP A 144 15.20 9.08 -17.52
C ASP A 144 15.97 7.93 -16.84
N PRO A 145 17.31 7.89 -16.91
CA PRO A 145 18.12 6.83 -16.30
C PRO A 145 17.98 6.72 -14.77
N ASN A 146 17.53 7.79 -14.09
CA ASN A 146 17.26 7.78 -12.65
C ASN A 146 15.84 7.30 -12.30
N THR A 147 14.96 7.16 -13.31
CA THR A 147 13.60 6.62 -13.17
C THR A 147 13.52 5.20 -13.74
N GLY A 148 13.80 5.03 -15.04
CA GLY A 148 13.77 3.74 -15.76
C GLY A 148 12.44 3.00 -15.73
N THR A 149 12.45 1.73 -16.14
CA THR A 149 11.34 0.77 -15.92
C THR A 149 11.63 -0.14 -14.72
N GLY A 150 10.69 -1.01 -14.34
CA GLY A 150 10.81 -1.92 -13.21
C GLY A 150 9.90 -1.55 -12.03
N GLN A 151 10.26 -1.99 -10.83
CA GLN A 151 9.45 -1.81 -9.63
C GLN A 151 9.60 -0.41 -9.02
N PHE A 152 8.48 0.12 -8.55
CA PHE A 152 8.37 1.35 -7.77
C PHE A 152 7.43 1.09 -6.59
N SER A 153 7.69 1.77 -5.47
CA SER A 153 6.66 1.92 -4.44
C SER A 153 5.99 3.28 -4.61
N VAL A 154 4.67 3.25 -4.60
CA VAL A 154 3.79 4.41 -4.62
C VAL A 154 3.29 4.55 -3.18
N HIS A 155 3.95 5.40 -2.42
CA HIS A 155 3.71 5.59 -1.00
C HIS A 155 2.85 6.83 -0.80
N VAL A 156 1.64 6.62 -0.29
CA VAL A 156 0.65 7.66 -0.08
C VAL A 156 0.59 7.97 1.42
N VAL A 157 1.01 9.17 1.77
CA VAL A 157 0.99 9.69 3.14
C VAL A 157 -0.32 10.44 3.36
N TYR A 158 -0.96 10.18 4.50
CA TYR A 158 -2.22 10.80 4.87
C TYR A 158 -1.86 12.09 5.61
N PHE A 159 -1.70 13.21 4.90
CA PHE A 159 -1.37 14.49 5.53
C PHE A 159 -2.47 14.91 6.51
N SER A 160 -3.72 14.79 6.04
CA SER A 160 -4.94 14.91 6.85
C SER A 160 -6.04 14.11 6.18
N ALA A 161 -6.40 12.94 6.70
CA ALA A 161 -7.44 12.13 6.08
C ALA A 161 -8.24 11.31 7.10
N SER A 162 -9.43 10.89 6.70
CA SER A 162 -10.28 10.02 7.52
C SER A 162 -10.64 8.75 6.76
N ALA A 163 -10.89 7.65 7.49
CA ALA A 163 -11.37 6.40 6.88
C ALA A 163 -12.64 6.57 6.02
N GLY A 164 -13.45 7.61 6.27
CA GLY A 164 -14.66 7.89 5.50
C GLY A 164 -14.41 8.38 4.07
N PHE A 165 -13.23 8.92 3.79
CA PHE A 165 -12.83 9.45 2.49
C PHE A 165 -11.49 8.86 2.03
N GLN A 166 -11.47 7.55 1.79
CA GLN A 166 -10.29 6.88 1.24
C GLN A 166 -9.97 7.35 -0.17
N TYR A 167 -8.67 7.39 -0.46
CA TYR A 167 -8.20 7.73 -1.79
C TYR A 167 -8.45 6.59 -2.79
N SER A 168 -8.59 6.96 -4.06
CA SER A 168 -8.48 6.06 -5.21
C SER A 168 -7.20 6.39 -5.98
N GLY A 169 -6.40 5.36 -6.25
CA GLY A 169 -5.18 5.47 -7.02
C GLY A 169 -5.33 4.92 -8.42
N SER A 170 -4.65 5.52 -9.38
CA SER A 170 -4.55 5.00 -10.74
C SER A 170 -3.19 5.25 -11.36
N ALA A 171 -2.77 4.38 -12.27
CA ALA A 171 -1.60 4.61 -13.10
C ALA A 171 -1.89 4.25 -14.57
N SER A 172 -1.48 5.12 -15.49
CA SER A 172 -1.71 4.98 -16.93
C SER A 172 -0.52 5.48 -17.74
N ALA A 173 -0.30 4.90 -18.93
CA ALA A 173 0.59 5.48 -19.92
C ALA A 173 -0.10 6.67 -20.60
N ILE A 174 0.62 7.79 -20.76
CA ILE A 174 0.14 9.03 -21.39
C ILE A 174 1.14 9.58 -22.39
#